data_AF-A0A956UU96-F1
#
_entry.id   AF-A0A956UU96-F1
#
_cell.length_a   1.000
_cell.length_b   1.000
_cell.length_c   1.000
_cell.angle_alpha   90.00
_cell.angle_beta   90.00
_cell.angle_gamma   90.00
#
_symmetry.space_group_name_H-M   'P 1'
#
loop_
_entity.id
_entity.type
_entity.pdbx_description
1 polymer ?
#
loop_
_entity_poly.entity_id
_entity_poly.type
_entity_poly.pdbx_seq_one_letter_code
_entity_poly.pdbx_strand_id
1 'polypeptide(L)'
;MFVSSTPPTCGAFVLSSSCPRYSPNRPFVRRTLFFGAQQTKPEARSVADRPFRVLGVQQIAVGALSKTELRSFWVDILGLTVTGEFRSESENVDEDIAVAGSGPLKVEVDLMQPIDPEKKPAVHIPTLNHVGLWIDDLHAAVDWMAGKGVRFTPGGIRKGASGFDVCFVHPKGNEATPIGAAGVLVELVQAPPEVVSAFDRLATS
;
A
#
# COMPACT_ATOMS: atom_id res chain seq x y z
N MET A 1 32.11 -16.81 -52.88
CA MET A 1 32.95 -16.54 -51.69
C MET A 1 32.16 -17.06 -50.49
N PHE A 2 32.37 -18.27 -49.95
CA PHE A 2 33.49 -18.72 -49.08
C PHE A 2 33.69 -17.77 -47.88
N VAL A 3 33.68 -18.16 -46.60
CA VAL A 3 33.62 -19.46 -45.89
C VAL A 3 33.20 -19.22 -44.42
N SER A 4 32.68 -20.26 -43.75
CA SER A 4 33.04 -20.73 -42.39
C SER A 4 32.78 -19.87 -41.15
N SER A 5 31.88 -20.36 -40.29
CA SER A 5 32.22 -20.63 -38.88
C SER A 5 31.26 -21.68 -38.28
N THR A 6 31.81 -22.84 -37.95
CA THR A 6 31.20 -23.96 -37.22
C THR A 6 30.89 -23.63 -35.75
N PRO A 7 29.82 -24.17 -35.14
CA PRO A 7 29.60 -24.12 -33.70
C PRO A 7 30.41 -25.22 -32.97
N PRO A 8 30.84 -25.02 -31.71
CA PRO A 8 31.53 -26.06 -30.95
C PRO A 8 30.57 -27.16 -30.45
N THR A 9 31.12 -28.35 -30.45
CA THR A 9 30.53 -29.66 -30.15
C THR A 9 30.20 -29.84 -28.67
N CYS A 10 29.04 -30.42 -28.42
CA CYS A 10 28.62 -30.92 -27.12
C CYS A 10 29.37 -32.23 -26.82
N GLY A 11 30.22 -32.23 -25.79
CA GLY A 11 30.97 -33.39 -25.34
C GLY A 11 30.09 -34.35 -24.54
N ALA A 12 30.02 -35.59 -25.02
CA ALA A 12 29.34 -36.71 -24.39
C ALA A 12 29.99 -37.12 -23.05
N PHE A 13 29.17 -37.40 -22.05
CA PHE A 13 29.54 -38.25 -20.92
C PHE A 13 28.56 -39.43 -20.85
N VAL A 14 29.10 -40.63 -21.08
CA VAL A 14 28.42 -41.91 -20.95
C VAL A 14 28.97 -42.60 -19.72
N LEU A 15 28.16 -42.79 -18.68
CA LEU A 15 28.29 -43.86 -17.67
C LEU A 15 26.87 -44.14 -17.15
N SER A 16 26.22 -45.21 -17.64
CA SER A 16 26.22 -46.54 -17.02
C SER A 16 25.27 -46.66 -15.81
N SER A 17 24.13 -47.30 -16.10
CA SER A 17 23.55 -48.41 -15.34
C SER A 17 23.03 -48.15 -13.92
N SER A 18 21.71 -48.27 -13.77
CA SER A 18 21.01 -49.19 -12.84
C SER A 18 19.82 -48.52 -12.18
N CYS A 19 18.62 -48.78 -12.71
CA CYS A 19 17.35 -48.46 -12.07
C CYS A 19 17.16 -49.36 -10.83
N PRO A 20 16.96 -48.83 -9.61
CA PRO A 20 16.74 -49.67 -8.45
C PRO A 20 15.31 -50.22 -8.43
N ARG A 21 15.22 -51.56 -8.47
CA ARG A 21 13.99 -52.34 -8.33
C ARG A 21 13.40 -52.14 -6.94
N TYR A 22 12.08 -52.00 -6.91
CA TYR A 22 11.23 -52.09 -5.73
C TYR A 22 11.45 -53.44 -5.02
N SER A 23 11.75 -53.41 -3.72
CA SER A 23 11.93 -54.59 -2.87
C SER A 23 10.88 -54.55 -1.74
N PRO A 24 9.88 -55.45 -1.72
CA PRO A 24 8.91 -55.51 -0.65
C PRO A 24 9.47 -56.44 0.44
N ASN A 25 10.10 -55.86 1.47
CA ASN A 25 10.19 -56.40 2.84
C ASN A 25 11.31 -55.70 3.61
N ARG A 26 10.95 -54.66 4.37
CA ARG A 26 11.67 -54.27 5.59
C ARG A 26 10.66 -54.09 6.72
N PRO A 27 10.89 -54.66 7.91
CA PRO A 27 9.95 -54.59 9.01
C PRO A 27 9.86 -53.17 9.55
N PHE A 28 8.63 -52.76 9.85
CA PHE A 28 8.24 -51.43 10.31
C PHE A 28 8.68 -51.25 11.76
N VAL A 29 9.79 -50.54 12.00
CA VAL A 29 10.16 -50.12 13.36
C VAL A 29 9.38 -48.84 13.68
N ARG A 30 8.32 -48.97 14.49
CA ARG A 30 7.57 -47.83 15.03
C ARG A 30 8.49 -47.02 15.94
N ARG A 31 8.94 -45.86 15.45
CA ARG A 31 9.50 -44.81 16.30
C ARG A 31 8.42 -43.75 16.49
N THR A 32 7.67 -43.87 17.57
CA THR A 32 6.74 -42.82 18.01
C THR A 32 7.57 -41.62 18.47
N LEU A 33 7.81 -40.67 17.57
CA LEU A 33 8.29 -39.34 17.92
C LEU A 33 7.06 -38.47 18.17
N PHE A 34 6.74 -38.26 19.45
CA PHE A 34 5.85 -37.17 19.86
C PHE A 34 6.56 -35.85 19.59
N PHE A 35 6.34 -35.26 18.40
CA PHE A 35 6.64 -33.85 18.16
C PHE A 35 5.44 -33.03 18.67
N GLY A 36 5.48 -32.69 19.95
CA GLY A 36 4.63 -31.64 20.51
C GLY A 36 5.12 -30.29 19.99
N ALA A 37 4.76 -29.93 18.76
CA ALA A 37 4.90 -28.56 18.30
C ALA A 37 3.88 -27.71 19.07
N GLN A 38 4.32 -27.10 20.18
CA GLN A 38 3.61 -25.96 20.74
C GLN A 38 3.69 -24.85 19.69
N GLN A 39 2.63 -24.74 18.89
CA GLN A 39 2.38 -23.54 18.11
C GLN A 39 2.15 -22.41 19.11
N THR A 40 3.18 -21.60 19.34
CA THR A 40 3.01 -20.32 20.02
C THR A 40 2.18 -19.45 19.08
N LYS A 41 0.89 -19.29 19.39
CA LYS A 41 0.01 -18.30 18.78
C LYS A 41 0.72 -16.94 18.90
N PRO A 42 0.90 -16.17 17.82
CA PRO A 42 1.47 -14.84 17.93
C PRO A 42 0.54 -14.03 18.82
N GLU A 43 1.01 -13.65 20.01
CA GLU A 43 0.30 -12.67 20.83
C GLU A 43 0.20 -11.39 20.00
N ALA A 44 -1.04 -10.95 19.76
CA ALA A 44 -1.28 -9.66 19.15
C ALA A 44 -0.61 -8.61 20.04
N ARG A 45 0.43 -7.94 19.53
CA ARG A 45 1.08 -6.82 20.23
C ARG A 45 0.01 -5.85 20.72
N SER A 46 0.00 -5.58 22.03
CA SER A 46 -0.96 -4.65 22.63
C SER A 46 -0.85 -3.27 21.99
N VAL A 47 -1.97 -2.73 21.53
CA VAL A 47 -2.12 -1.36 20.99
C VAL A 47 -1.84 -0.28 22.06
N ALA A 48 -1.61 -0.68 23.31
CA ALA A 48 -1.64 0.15 24.52
C ALA A 48 -0.60 1.28 24.62
N ASP A 49 0.41 1.35 23.74
CA ASP A 49 1.46 2.39 23.79
C ASP A 49 1.35 3.47 22.70
N ARG A 50 0.32 3.40 21.83
CA ARG A 50 0.17 4.32 20.69
C ARG A 50 -0.83 5.44 21.02
N PRO A 51 -0.44 6.73 20.96
CA PRO A 51 -1.26 7.86 21.41
C PRO A 51 -2.30 8.34 20.38
N PHE A 52 -2.62 7.52 19.38
CA PHE A 52 -3.55 7.84 18.30
C PHE A 52 -4.22 6.56 17.80
N ARG A 53 -5.31 6.70 17.05
CA ARG A 53 -6.07 5.64 16.41
C ARG A 53 -6.09 5.87 14.90
N VAL A 54 -6.10 4.75 14.17
CA VAL A 54 -6.40 4.75 12.73
C VAL A 54 -7.87 4.33 12.66
N LEU A 55 -8.71 5.20 12.13
CA LEU A 55 -10.17 5.02 12.19
C LEU A 55 -10.69 4.23 10.99
N GLY A 56 -10.24 4.61 9.79
CA GLY A 56 -10.68 4.00 8.54
C GLY A 56 -9.97 4.61 7.34
N VAL A 57 -10.38 4.19 6.15
CA VAL A 57 -9.90 4.79 4.90
C VAL A 57 -10.58 6.13 4.71
N GLN A 58 -9.80 7.15 4.40
CA GLN A 58 -10.30 8.46 3.98
C GLN A 58 -10.36 8.52 2.46
N GLN A 59 -9.27 8.20 1.77
CA GLN A 59 -9.23 8.21 0.31
C GLN A 59 -8.40 7.09 -0.29
N ILE A 60 -8.69 6.77 -1.56
CA ILE A 60 -7.87 5.94 -2.42
C ILE A 60 -7.56 6.76 -3.66
N ALA A 61 -6.30 7.11 -3.87
CA ALA A 61 -5.91 7.90 -5.01
C ALA A 61 -5.47 7.01 -6.17
N VAL A 62 -6.09 7.23 -7.33
CA VAL A 62 -5.80 6.50 -8.57
C VAL A 62 -5.37 7.48 -9.65
N GLY A 63 -4.24 7.16 -10.30
CA GLY A 63 -3.62 8.04 -11.27
C GLY A 63 -3.60 7.44 -12.68
N ALA A 64 -3.90 8.26 -13.68
CA ALA A 64 -3.76 7.94 -15.09
C ALA A 64 -3.22 9.14 -15.87
N LEU A 65 -2.82 8.96 -17.13
CA LEU A 65 -2.43 10.08 -17.98
C LEU A 65 -3.63 10.98 -18.35
N SER A 66 -4.84 10.42 -18.31
CA SER A 66 -6.09 11.12 -18.59
C SER A 66 -7.14 10.79 -17.53
N LYS A 67 -7.67 11.83 -16.88
CA LYS A 67 -8.78 11.69 -15.93
C LYS A 67 -10.08 11.27 -16.62
N THR A 68 -10.23 11.52 -17.92
CA THR A 68 -11.39 11.07 -18.70
C THR A 68 -11.54 9.56 -18.65
N GLU A 69 -10.45 8.79 -18.79
CA GLU A 69 -10.50 7.32 -18.72
C GLU A 69 -10.89 6.84 -17.32
N LEU A 70 -10.39 7.52 -16.28
CA LEU A 70 -10.79 7.26 -14.90
C LEU A 70 -12.29 7.51 -14.71
N ARG A 71 -12.80 8.66 -15.13
CA ARG A 71 -14.23 9.00 -15.02
C ARG A 71 -15.12 7.97 -15.72
N SER A 72 -14.73 7.53 -16.92
CA SER A 72 -15.50 6.52 -17.66
C SER A 72 -15.73 5.24 -16.86
N PHE A 73 -14.78 4.79 -16.06
CA PHE A 73 -14.99 3.62 -15.20
C PHE A 73 -15.59 3.98 -13.84
N TRP A 74 -14.93 4.87 -13.10
CA TRP A 74 -15.26 5.14 -11.70
C TRP A 74 -16.57 5.91 -11.53
N VAL A 75 -16.88 6.83 -12.44
CA VAL A 75 -18.10 7.63 -12.38
C VAL A 75 -19.19 6.98 -13.22
N ASP A 76 -18.94 6.74 -14.51
CA ASP A 76 -20.03 6.36 -15.43
C ASP A 76 -20.47 4.90 -15.25
N ILE A 77 -19.53 3.97 -14.98
CA ILE A 77 -19.84 2.53 -14.79
C ILE A 77 -20.13 2.19 -13.33
N LEU A 78 -19.29 2.64 -12.40
CA LEU A 78 -19.45 2.33 -10.97
C LEU A 78 -20.42 3.28 -10.24
N GLY A 79 -20.73 4.45 -10.80
CA GLY A 79 -21.72 5.36 -10.24
C GLY A 79 -21.22 6.22 -9.08
N LEU A 80 -19.90 6.40 -8.90
CA LEU A 80 -19.38 7.30 -7.87
C LEU A 80 -19.75 8.75 -8.22
N THR A 81 -20.06 9.55 -7.20
CA THR A 81 -20.44 10.96 -7.40
C THR A 81 -19.21 11.85 -7.28
N VAL A 82 -18.96 12.70 -8.26
CA VAL A 82 -17.94 13.75 -8.16
C VAL A 82 -18.45 14.87 -7.26
N THR A 83 -17.72 15.20 -6.20
CA THR A 83 -18.09 16.21 -5.20
C THR A 83 -17.14 17.38 -5.14
N GLY A 84 -15.98 17.29 -5.78
CA GLY A 84 -14.99 18.36 -5.81
C GLY A 84 -13.97 18.15 -6.91
N GLU A 85 -13.18 19.19 -7.14
CA GLU A 85 -12.05 19.20 -8.06
C GLU A 85 -10.90 19.92 -7.36
N PHE A 86 -9.67 19.46 -7.59
CA PHE A 86 -8.48 20.09 -7.06
C PHE A 86 -7.38 20.13 -8.12
N ARG A 87 -6.66 21.26 -8.15
CA ARG A 87 -5.55 21.45 -9.09
C ARG A 87 -4.40 22.13 -8.38
N SER A 88 -3.21 21.55 -8.49
CA SER A 88 -1.98 22.06 -7.88
C SER A 88 -0.81 21.95 -8.84
N GLU A 89 -0.29 23.11 -9.26
CA GLU A 89 0.89 23.20 -10.12
C GLU A 89 2.16 22.70 -9.42
N SER A 90 2.29 22.92 -8.10
CA SER A 90 3.45 22.46 -7.33
C SER A 90 3.47 20.94 -7.14
N GLU A 91 2.30 20.31 -7.07
CA GLU A 91 2.16 18.85 -6.92
C GLU A 91 1.97 18.16 -8.29
N ASN A 92 1.99 18.92 -9.39
CA ASN A 92 1.77 18.44 -10.77
C ASN A 92 0.51 17.58 -10.90
N VAL A 93 -0.61 18.02 -10.31
CA VAL A 93 -1.85 17.24 -10.25
C VAL A 93 -3.08 18.07 -10.61
N ASP A 94 -3.97 17.45 -11.37
CA ASP A 94 -5.34 17.87 -11.62
C ASP A 94 -6.23 16.65 -11.33
N GLU A 95 -7.13 16.76 -10.35
CA GLU A 95 -7.90 15.64 -9.84
C GLU A 95 -9.39 15.97 -9.65
N ASP A 96 -10.22 14.95 -9.87
CA ASP A 96 -11.62 14.96 -9.45
C ASP A 96 -11.73 14.13 -8.17
N ILE A 97 -12.47 14.65 -7.20
CA ILE A 97 -12.76 13.97 -5.94
C ILE A 97 -14.11 13.28 -6.09
N ALA A 98 -14.09 11.97 -6.35
CA ALA A 98 -15.28 11.14 -6.39
C ALA A 98 -15.53 10.49 -5.03
N VAL A 99 -16.78 10.16 -4.68
CA VAL A 99 -17.08 9.55 -3.36
C VAL A 99 -17.87 8.26 -3.46
N ALA A 100 -17.52 7.32 -2.58
CA ALA A 100 -18.29 6.13 -2.25
C ALA A 100 -18.76 6.18 -0.79
N GLY A 101 -19.93 5.60 -0.49
CA GLY A 101 -20.50 5.61 0.86
C GLY A 101 -21.25 6.91 1.18
N SER A 102 -21.51 7.15 2.48
CA SER A 102 -22.35 8.25 2.93
C SER A 102 -21.99 8.76 4.32
N GLY A 103 -22.39 10.00 4.60
CA GLY A 103 -22.12 10.66 5.88
C GLY A 103 -20.63 10.69 6.25
N PRO A 104 -20.30 10.54 7.55
CA PRO A 104 -18.92 10.50 8.03
C PRO A 104 -18.10 9.26 7.62
N LEU A 105 -18.71 8.30 6.92
CA LEU A 105 -18.04 7.07 6.46
C LEU A 105 -17.80 7.07 4.95
N LYS A 106 -17.97 8.23 4.30
CA LYS A 106 -17.59 8.40 2.89
C LYS A 106 -16.09 8.12 2.73
N VAL A 107 -15.77 7.49 1.61
CA VAL A 107 -14.40 7.29 1.13
C VAL A 107 -14.27 8.05 -0.18
N GLU A 108 -13.28 8.93 -0.25
CA GLU A 108 -12.90 9.63 -1.47
C GLU A 108 -12.12 8.69 -2.40
N VAL A 109 -12.32 8.86 -3.70
CA VAL A 109 -11.56 8.21 -4.76
C VAL A 109 -11.03 9.32 -5.65
N ASP A 110 -9.77 9.68 -5.43
CA ASP A 110 -9.14 10.80 -6.13
C ASP A 110 -8.69 10.34 -7.51
N LEU A 111 -9.33 10.89 -8.54
CA LEU A 111 -9.06 10.56 -9.92
C LEU A 111 -8.02 11.54 -10.46
N MET A 112 -6.75 11.19 -10.32
CA MET A 112 -5.63 12.08 -10.61
C MET A 112 -5.14 11.95 -12.05
N GLN A 113 -4.84 13.08 -12.67
CA GLN A 113 -3.96 13.15 -13.83
C GLN A 113 -2.82 14.15 -13.60
N PRO A 114 -1.64 13.96 -14.22
CA PRO A 114 -0.62 14.98 -14.18
C PRO A 114 -1.04 16.22 -14.99
N ILE A 115 -0.65 17.40 -14.52
CA ILE A 115 -0.77 18.63 -15.32
C ILE A 115 0.19 18.58 -16.51
N ASP A 116 1.41 18.11 -16.25
CA ASP A 116 2.46 17.90 -17.23
C ASP A 116 3.04 16.48 -17.01
N PRO A 117 2.83 15.54 -17.94
CA PRO A 117 3.25 14.15 -17.76
C PRO A 117 4.77 13.97 -17.66
N GLU A 118 5.55 14.95 -18.13
CA GLU A 118 7.01 14.92 -18.10
C GLU A 118 7.58 15.47 -16.78
N LYS A 119 6.75 16.08 -15.93
CA LYS A 119 7.17 16.64 -14.64
C LYS A 119 6.97 15.67 -13.47
N LYS A 120 7.65 15.98 -12.37
CA LYS A 120 7.46 15.33 -11.07
C LYS A 120 6.71 16.29 -10.12
N PRO A 121 5.85 15.78 -9.22
CA PRO A 121 5.47 14.36 -9.03
C PRO A 121 4.75 13.72 -10.23
N ALA A 122 4.96 12.42 -10.45
CA ALA A 122 4.27 11.67 -11.50
C ALA A 122 3.06 10.95 -10.89
N VAL A 123 1.97 11.68 -10.66
CA VAL A 123 0.77 11.16 -9.95
C VAL A 123 0.11 9.95 -10.59
N HIS A 124 0.39 9.70 -11.88
CA HIS A 124 -0.07 8.52 -12.61
C HIS A 124 0.78 7.25 -12.39
N ILE A 125 1.89 7.34 -11.64
CA ILE A 125 2.81 6.23 -11.38
C ILE A 125 3.17 6.16 -9.89
N PRO A 126 2.80 5.07 -9.20
CA PRO A 126 1.97 3.95 -9.66
C PRO A 126 0.50 4.35 -9.88
N THR A 127 -0.24 3.55 -10.65
CA THR A 127 -1.67 3.79 -10.94
C THR A 127 -2.52 3.76 -9.68
N LEU A 128 -2.29 2.82 -8.77
CA LEU A 128 -2.80 2.93 -7.40
C LEU A 128 -1.77 3.73 -6.60
N ASN A 129 -1.98 5.04 -6.51
CA ASN A 129 -0.93 5.97 -6.13
C ASN A 129 -0.66 5.93 -4.62
N HIS A 130 -1.70 6.15 -3.82
CA HIS A 130 -1.62 6.11 -2.36
C HIS A 130 -2.97 5.77 -1.73
N VAL A 131 -2.92 5.47 -0.44
CA VAL A 131 -4.09 5.32 0.44
C VAL A 131 -4.03 6.37 1.52
N GLY A 132 -5.14 7.07 1.73
CA GLY A 132 -5.35 7.99 2.85
C GLY A 132 -6.08 7.32 4.00
N LEU A 133 -5.58 7.55 5.22
CA LEU A 133 -6.12 6.99 6.44
C LEU A 133 -6.57 8.10 7.38
N TRP A 134 -7.79 7.97 7.90
CA TRP A 134 -8.29 8.83 8.98
C TRP A 134 -7.54 8.55 10.28
N ILE A 135 -6.99 9.61 10.86
CA ILE A 135 -6.28 9.61 12.15
C ILE A 135 -7.01 10.53 13.12
N ASP A 136 -7.30 10.07 14.34
CA ASP A 136 -8.01 10.88 15.34
C ASP A 136 -7.18 12.03 15.90
N ASP A 137 -5.86 11.84 16.08
CA ASP A 137 -4.89 12.86 16.42
C ASP A 137 -3.64 12.72 15.55
N LEU A 138 -3.60 13.52 14.47
CA LEU A 138 -2.52 13.48 13.48
C LEU A 138 -1.19 13.97 14.07
N HIS A 139 -1.22 14.96 14.96
CA HIS A 139 0.00 15.51 15.56
C HIS A 139 0.65 14.47 16.48
N ALA A 140 -0.13 13.85 17.37
CA ALA A 140 0.35 12.77 18.23
C ALA A 140 0.85 11.57 17.40
N ALA A 141 0.18 11.28 16.27
CA ALA A 141 0.62 10.24 15.35
C ALA A 141 1.98 10.52 14.73
N VAL A 142 2.17 11.72 14.18
CA VAL A 142 3.42 12.13 13.55
C VAL A 142 4.56 12.10 14.56
N ASP A 143 4.39 12.70 15.73
CA ASP A 143 5.43 12.76 16.77
C ASP A 143 5.84 11.36 17.23
N TRP A 144 4.85 10.50 17.52
CA TRP A 144 5.12 9.14 17.95
C TRP A 144 5.80 8.31 16.86
N MET A 145 5.31 8.37 15.62
CA MET A 145 5.87 7.62 14.48
C MET A 145 7.28 8.11 14.13
N ALA A 146 7.52 9.41 14.14
CA ALA A 146 8.85 9.98 13.93
C ALA A 146 9.83 9.50 15.01
N GLY A 147 9.41 9.49 16.28
CA GLY A 147 10.19 8.93 17.39
C GLY A 147 10.49 7.43 17.27
N LYS A 148 9.73 6.69 16.44
CA LYS A 148 10.01 5.29 16.11
C LYS A 148 10.88 5.12 14.85
N GLY A 149 11.33 6.21 14.23
CA GLY A 149 12.18 6.16 13.03
C GLY A 149 11.41 6.05 11.71
N VAL A 150 10.11 6.39 11.71
CA VAL A 150 9.32 6.49 10.47
C VAL A 150 9.79 7.67 9.64
N ARG A 151 9.98 7.44 8.34
CA ARG A 151 10.28 8.46 7.36
C ARG A 151 9.01 9.06 6.79
N PHE A 152 8.83 10.36 7.01
CA PHE A 152 7.82 11.15 6.33
C PHE A 152 8.35 11.73 5.02
N THR A 153 7.46 12.05 4.08
CA THR A 153 7.82 12.86 2.92
C THR A 153 8.09 14.31 3.36
N PRO A 154 8.81 15.10 2.55
CA PRO A 154 8.91 16.54 2.78
C PRO A 154 7.53 17.20 2.80
N GLY A 155 7.40 18.31 3.55
CA GLY A 155 6.19 19.15 3.59
C GLY A 155 5.50 19.22 4.96
N GLY A 156 5.75 18.25 5.84
CA GLY A 156 5.13 18.21 7.17
C GLY A 156 3.61 18.11 7.11
N ILE A 157 2.94 18.50 8.20
CA ILE A 157 1.48 18.62 8.25
C ILE A 157 1.05 19.88 7.49
N ARG A 158 0.17 19.73 6.50
CA ARG A 158 -0.34 20.82 5.65
C ARG A 158 -1.77 20.55 5.20
N LYS A 159 -2.42 21.53 4.57
CA LYS A 159 -3.76 21.33 3.99
C LYS A 159 -3.72 20.48 2.72
N GLY A 160 -4.54 19.43 2.68
CA GLY A 160 -4.79 18.60 1.50
C GLY A 160 -5.93 19.12 0.61
N ALA A 161 -6.29 18.38 -0.44
CA ALA A 161 -7.28 18.77 -1.45
C ALA A 161 -8.68 19.06 -0.84
N SER A 162 -9.13 18.20 0.08
CA SER A 162 -10.40 18.34 0.80
C SER A 162 -10.32 19.26 2.04
N GLY A 163 -9.21 19.99 2.23
CA GLY A 163 -9.05 20.99 3.29
C GLY A 163 -8.71 20.45 4.69
N PHE A 164 -8.49 19.14 4.82
CA PHE A 164 -8.00 18.53 6.06
C PHE A 164 -6.50 18.70 6.22
N ASP A 165 -6.01 18.58 7.46
CA ASP A 165 -4.59 18.50 7.72
C ASP A 165 -4.07 17.10 7.35
N VAL A 166 -2.99 17.05 6.57
CA VAL A 166 -2.43 15.84 5.99
C VAL A 166 -0.92 15.81 6.09
N CYS A 167 -0.34 14.61 6.19
CA CYS A 167 1.07 14.37 5.93
C CYS A 167 1.25 12.99 5.29
N PHE A 168 2.39 12.74 4.66
CA PHE A 168 2.63 11.46 3.98
C PHE A 168 3.81 10.71 4.60
N VAL A 169 3.65 9.40 4.72
CA VAL A 169 4.72 8.46 5.04
C VAL A 169 5.40 8.03 3.75
N HIS A 170 6.72 8.14 3.71
CA HIS A 170 7.50 7.80 2.53
C HIS A 170 7.47 6.26 2.29
N PRO A 171 7.33 5.79 1.04
CA PRO A 171 7.28 4.35 0.74
C PRO A 171 8.50 3.56 1.23
N LYS A 172 9.67 4.20 1.23
CA LYS A 172 10.97 3.61 1.60
C LYS A 172 11.61 4.36 2.75
N GLY A 173 12.19 3.65 3.72
CA GLY A 173 13.08 4.26 4.72
C GLY A 173 14.38 4.80 4.12
N ASN A 174 15.24 5.34 4.98
CA ASN A 174 16.64 5.71 4.68
C ASN A 174 17.51 5.51 5.94
N GLU A 175 18.78 5.90 5.91
CA GLU A 175 19.71 5.71 7.04
C GLU A 175 19.25 6.42 8.33
N ALA A 176 18.76 7.66 8.24
CA ALA A 176 18.33 8.44 9.41
C ALA A 176 16.94 8.03 9.95
N THR A 177 16.04 7.63 9.05
CA THR A 177 14.65 7.26 9.32
C THR A 177 14.38 5.92 8.62
N PRO A 178 14.72 4.78 9.24
CA PRO A 178 14.81 3.48 8.56
C PRO A 178 13.46 2.88 8.19
N ILE A 179 12.35 3.35 8.77
CA ILE A 179 11.03 2.77 8.55
C ILE A 179 10.30 3.57 7.48
N GLY A 180 10.03 2.94 6.32
CA GLY A 180 9.06 3.43 5.33
C GLY A 180 7.80 2.58 5.33
N ALA A 181 6.80 2.97 4.54
CA ALA A 181 5.53 2.23 4.40
C ALA A 181 5.62 1.05 3.40
N ALA A 182 6.71 0.28 3.46
CA ALA A 182 6.90 -0.97 2.72
C ALA A 182 6.56 -0.92 1.22
N GLY A 183 6.89 0.20 0.55
CA GLY A 183 6.66 0.39 -0.88
C GLY A 183 5.35 1.09 -1.24
N VAL A 184 4.50 1.41 -0.27
CA VAL A 184 3.24 2.13 -0.46
C VAL A 184 3.39 3.58 -0.01
N LEU A 185 2.89 4.55 -0.78
CA LEU A 185 2.74 5.91 -0.28
C LEU A 185 1.47 5.95 0.57
N VAL A 186 1.58 6.42 1.81
CA VAL A 186 0.45 6.47 2.75
C VAL A 186 0.25 7.91 3.20
N GLU A 187 -0.97 8.39 3.07
CA GLU A 187 -1.39 9.68 3.59
C GLU A 187 -2.10 9.51 4.93
N LEU A 188 -1.73 10.32 5.90
CA LEU A 188 -2.35 10.41 7.21
C LEU A 188 -3.16 11.70 7.25
N VAL A 189 -4.46 11.57 7.50
CA VAL A 189 -5.42 12.68 7.43
C VAL A 189 -6.05 12.89 8.79
N GLN A 190 -6.02 14.12 9.30
CA GLN A 190 -6.69 14.47 10.55
C GLN A 190 -8.21 14.34 10.39
N ALA A 191 -8.79 13.39 11.12
CA ALA A 191 -10.23 13.16 11.12
C ALA A 191 -10.96 14.32 11.81
N PRO A 192 -12.03 14.87 11.20
CA PRO A 192 -12.86 15.84 11.89
C PRO A 192 -13.73 15.15 12.96
N PRO A 193 -14.23 15.89 13.97
CA PRO A 193 -14.90 15.32 15.14
C PRO A 193 -16.09 14.41 14.80
N GLU A 194 -16.82 14.68 13.72
CA GLU A 194 -17.95 13.88 13.26
C GLU A 194 -17.54 12.50 12.72
N VAL A 195 -16.35 12.37 12.12
CA VAL A 195 -15.77 11.11 11.66
C VAL A 195 -15.34 10.29 12.88
N VAL A 196 -14.60 10.90 13.81
CA VAL A 196 -14.19 10.25 15.08
C VAL A 196 -15.41 9.71 15.81
N SER A 197 -16.42 10.55 16.00
CA SER A 197 -17.66 10.19 16.70
C SER A 197 -18.44 9.07 16.01
N ALA A 198 -18.40 9.01 14.67
CA ALA A 198 -19.08 7.95 13.93
C ALA A 198 -18.40 6.59 14.12
N PHE A 199 -17.07 6.55 14.01
CA PHE A 199 -16.29 5.33 14.26
C PHE A 199 -16.37 4.87 15.71
N ASP A 200 -16.40 5.79 16.67
CA ASP A 200 -16.59 5.45 18.09
C ASP A 200 -17.92 4.73 18.34
N ARG A 201 -19.02 5.23 17.76
CA ARG A 201 -20.33 4.57 17.88
C ARG A 201 -20.33 3.17 17.30
N LEU A 202 -19.72 2.99 16.12
CA LEU A 202 -19.64 1.69 15.46
C LEU A 202 -18.76 0.69 16.21
N ALA A 203 -17.66 1.13 16.82
CA ALA A 203 -16.79 0.27 17.61
C ALA A 203 -17.46 -0.27 18.89
N THR A 204 -18.49 0.44 19.37
CA THR A 204 -19.29 0.03 20.55
C THR A 204 -20.57 -0.75 20.21
N SER A 205 -20.88 -0.92 18.92
CA SER A 205 -22.09 -1.61 18.43
C SER A 205 -21.81 -3.09 18.16
#